data_AF-A0A4U0YD43-F1
#
_entry.id   AF-A0A4U0YD43-F1
#
_cell.length_a   1.000
_cell.length_b   1.000
_cell.length_c   1.000
_cell.angle_alpha   90.00
_cell.angle_beta   90.00
_cell.angle_gamma   90.00
#
_symmetry.space_group_name_H-M   'P 1'
#
loop_
_entity.id
_entity.type
_entity.pdbx_description
1 polymer ?
#
loop_
_entity_poly.entity_id
_entity_poly.type
_entity_poly.pdbx_seq_one_letter_code
_entity_poly.pdbx_strand_id
1 'polypeptide(L)'
;QVLEEILLGQHQGHIGVDDVRHKYLKQLHQKTGRNVIAYYSGFAKPGYAFSQVNDDDKNGFMNAVHGLDRTLGLDLLLHTPGGD
;
A
#
# COMPACT_ATOMS: atom_id res chain seq x y z
N GLN A 1 -14.91 7.91 11.57
CA GLN A 1 -14.17 6.67 11.91
C GLN A 1 -12.73 6.67 11.39
N VAL A 2 -12.40 6.27 10.14
CA VAL A 2 -10.98 6.24 9.68
C VAL A 2 -10.36 7.63 9.48
N LEU A 3 -11.12 8.57 8.91
CA LEU A 3 -10.65 9.95 8.71
C LEU A 3 -10.32 10.64 10.05
N GLU A 4 -11.11 10.37 11.09
CA GLU A 4 -10.87 10.87 12.45
C GLU A 4 -9.56 10.31 13.01
N GLU A 5 -9.26 9.02 12.80
CA GLU A 5 -7.99 8.42 13.24
C GLU A 5 -6.78 9.10 12.56
N ILE A 6 -6.88 9.41 11.26
CA ILE A 6 -5.84 10.11 10.52
C ILE A 6 -5.62 11.52 11.10
N LEU A 7 -6.70 12.27 11.33
CA LEU A 7 -6.62 13.62 11.89
C LEU A 7 -6.03 13.61 13.30
N LEU A 8 -6.43 12.65 14.14
CA LEU A 8 -5.87 12.47 15.48
C LEU A 8 -4.37 12.22 15.46
N GLY A 9 -3.88 11.35 14.56
CA GLY A 9 -2.44 11.11 14.38
C GLY A 9 -1.69 12.36 13.90
N GLN A 10 -2.27 13.12 12.98
CA GLN A 10 -1.69 14.39 12.51
C GLN A 10 -1.58 15.43 13.63
N HIS A 11 -2.57 15.53 14.52
CA HIS A 11 -2.53 16.43 15.68
C HIS A 11 -1.43 16.07 16.70
N GLN A 12 -0.96 14.83 16.72
CA GLN A 12 0.13 14.35 17.59
C GLN A 12 1.52 14.55 16.96
N GLY A 13 1.61 15.22 15.81
CA GLY A 13 2.88 15.48 15.12
C GLY A 13 3.37 14.31 14.25
N HIS A 14 2.53 13.29 14.04
CA HIS A 14 2.85 12.13 13.21
C HIS A 14 2.29 12.28 11.79
N ILE A 15 2.79 11.48 10.85
CA ILE A 15 2.15 11.32 9.53
C ILE A 15 0.95 10.37 9.71
N GLY A 16 -0.17 10.92 10.18
CA GLY A 16 -1.35 10.12 10.57
C GLY A 16 -1.86 9.17 9.49
N VAL A 17 -1.69 9.53 8.20
CA VAL A 17 -2.05 8.65 7.07
C VAL A 17 -1.21 7.37 7.07
N ASP A 18 0.09 7.45 7.36
CA ASP A 18 0.99 6.29 7.34
C ASP A 18 0.74 5.39 8.55
N ASP A 19 0.51 5.98 9.72
CA ASP A 19 0.20 5.25 10.95
C ASP A 19 -1.10 4.44 10.81
N VAL A 20 -2.15 5.10 10.30
CA VAL A 20 -3.45 4.44 10.06
C VAL A 20 -3.31 3.36 8.98
N ARG A 21 -2.54 3.61 7.91
CA ARG A 21 -2.28 2.60 6.87
C ARG A 21 -1.58 1.38 7.46
N HIS A 22 -0.51 1.58 8.23
CA HIS A 22 0.23 0.49 8.85
C HIS A 22 -0.65 -0.32 9.82
N LYS A 23 -1.46 0.37 10.64
CA LYS A 23 -2.42 -0.27 11.55
C LYS A 23 -3.33 -1.25 10.80
N TYR A 24 -3.95 -0.83 9.70
CA TYR A 24 -4.89 -1.69 8.98
C TYR A 24 -4.22 -2.78 8.14
N LEU A 25 -3.05 -2.52 7.54
CA LEU A 25 -2.29 -3.56 6.84
C LEU A 25 -1.83 -4.65 7.80
N LYS A 26 -1.41 -4.28 9.02
CA LYS A 26 -1.08 -5.23 10.09
C LYS A 26 -2.29 -6.07 10.49
N GLN A 27 -3.46 -5.46 10.64
CA GLN A 27 -4.70 -6.20 10.94
C GLN A 27 -5.07 -7.15 9.81
N LEU A 28 -4.86 -6.77 8.55
CA LEU A 28 -5.09 -7.65 7.40
C LEU A 28 -4.16 -8.87 7.47
N HIS A 29 -2.85 -8.66 7.65
CA HIS A 29 -1.88 -9.74 7.83
C HIS A 29 -2.27 -10.67 8.98
N GLN A 30 -2.66 -10.13 10.14
CA GLN A 30 -3.09 -10.91 11.29
C GLN A 30 -4.37 -11.72 11.02
N LYS A 31 -5.25 -11.21 10.16
CA LYS A 31 -6.51 -11.86 9.81
C LYS A 31 -6.35 -12.97 8.77
N THR A 32 -5.48 -12.77 7.78
CA THR A 32 -5.32 -13.71 6.65
C THR A 32 -4.13 -14.65 6.82
N GLY A 33 -3.14 -14.27 7.63
CA GLY A 33 -1.88 -14.99 7.80
C GLY A 33 -0.94 -14.87 6.60
N ARG A 34 -1.21 -13.96 5.64
CA ARG A 34 -0.48 -13.85 4.36
C ARG A 34 0.48 -12.69 4.32
N ASN A 35 1.44 -12.70 3.41
CA ASN A 35 2.20 -11.47 3.10
C ASN A 35 1.23 -10.41 2.57
N VAL A 36 1.49 -9.13 2.85
CA VAL A 36 0.65 -8.03 2.39
C VAL A 36 1.51 -7.04 1.60
N ILE A 37 1.15 -6.80 0.34
CA ILE A 37 1.75 -5.74 -0.49
C ILE A 37 0.65 -4.76 -0.86
N ALA A 38 0.89 -3.48 -0.60
CA ALA A 38 0.01 -2.40 -1.03
C ALA A 38 0.75 -1.47 -1.99
N TYR A 39 0.27 -1.38 -3.22
CA TYR A 39 0.83 -0.57 -4.29
C TYR A 39 -0.12 0.57 -4.66
N TYR A 40 0.43 1.78 -4.74
CA TYR A 40 -0.29 3.00 -5.09
C TYR A 40 0.46 3.72 -6.20
N SER A 41 -0.16 3.80 -7.37
CA SER A 41 0.33 4.62 -8.49
C SER A 41 0.03 6.11 -8.25
N GLY A 42 0.49 6.97 -9.16
CA GLY A 42 0.13 8.38 -9.19
C GLY A 42 -1.34 8.68 -9.48
N PHE A 43 -2.21 7.67 -9.60
CA PHE A 43 -3.63 7.81 -9.94
C PHE A 43 -4.39 8.88 -9.15
N ALA A 44 -4.16 8.93 -7.83
CA ALA A 44 -4.83 9.88 -6.95
C ALA A 44 -4.23 11.30 -6.97
N LYS A 45 -3.19 11.55 -7.78
CA LYS A 45 -2.54 12.86 -7.93
C LYS A 45 -2.94 13.50 -9.28
N PRO A 46 -3.85 14.49 -9.28
CA PRO A 46 -4.24 15.19 -10.49
C PRO A 46 -3.03 15.79 -11.22
N GLY A 47 -2.95 15.58 -12.54
CA GLY A 47 -1.87 16.09 -13.38
C GLY A 47 -0.55 15.32 -13.29
N TYR A 48 -0.50 14.19 -12.57
CA TYR A 48 0.69 13.35 -12.53
C TYR A 48 0.74 12.42 -13.74
N ALA A 49 1.81 12.52 -14.53
CA ALA A 49 1.98 11.74 -15.77
C ALA A 49 2.15 10.24 -15.52
N PHE A 50 2.69 9.85 -14.36
CA PHE A 50 2.91 8.45 -13.98
C PHE A 50 1.73 7.90 -13.16
N SER A 51 0.55 7.90 -13.79
CA SER A 51 -0.66 7.36 -13.19
C SER A 51 -0.87 5.87 -13.48
N GLN A 52 -0.25 5.35 -14.55
CA GLN A 52 -0.35 3.95 -14.97
C GLN A 52 0.79 3.10 -14.41
N VAL A 53 0.56 1.80 -14.27
CA VAL A 53 1.62 0.83 -13.96
C VAL A 53 2.58 0.72 -15.15
N ASN A 54 3.88 0.84 -14.91
CA ASN A 54 4.92 0.69 -15.92
C ASN A 54 5.95 -0.39 -15.53
N ASP A 55 7.00 -0.55 -16.34
CA ASP A 55 8.01 -1.59 -16.11
C ASP A 55 8.87 -1.33 -14.87
N ASP A 56 9.07 -0.08 -14.46
CA ASP A 56 9.77 0.24 -13.21
C ASP A 56 8.92 -0.17 -12.00
N ASP A 57 7.60 -0.02 -12.07
CA ASP A 57 6.69 -0.53 -11.04
C ASP A 57 6.73 -2.06 -10.94
N LYS A 58 6.81 -2.76 -12.09
CA LYS A 58 6.99 -4.23 -12.13
C LYS A 58 8.31 -4.62 -11.45
N ASN A 59 9.41 -3.93 -11.76
CA ASN A 59 10.70 -4.15 -11.10
C ASN A 59 10.63 -3.89 -9.59
N GLY A 60 9.96 -2.81 -9.18
CA GLY A 60 9.70 -2.49 -7.78
C GLY A 60 8.91 -3.59 -7.07
N PHE A 61 7.88 -4.12 -7.73
CA PHE A 61 7.09 -5.24 -7.21
C PHE A 61 7.93 -6.50 -7.05
N MET A 62 8.79 -6.84 -8.04
CA MET A 62 9.68 -7.99 -7.95
C MET A 62 10.67 -7.86 -6.77
N ASN A 63 11.19 -6.66 -6.54
CA ASN A 63 12.05 -6.37 -5.38
C ASN A 63 11.29 -6.49 -4.06
N ALA A 64 10.04 -6.03 -3.98
CA ALA A 64 9.21 -6.17 -2.79
C ALA A 64 8.83 -7.62 -2.47
N VAL A 65 8.69 -8.46 -3.51
CA VAL A 65 8.41 -9.90 -3.37
C VAL A 65 9.67 -10.69 -2.98
N HIS A 66 10.87 -10.19 -3.32
CA HIS A 66 12.12 -10.87 -3.03
C HIS A 66 12.31 -11.05 -1.51
N GLY A 67 12.40 -12.31 -1.07
CA GLY A 67 12.61 -12.69 0.33
C GLY A 67 11.33 -12.90 1.15
N LEU A 68 10.14 -12.72 0.56
CA LEU A 68 8.88 -13.05 1.24
C LEU A 68 8.68 -14.57 1.37
N ASP A 69 8.10 -14.99 2.50
CA ASP A 69 7.74 -16.38 2.72
C ASP A 69 6.53 -16.76 1.87
N ARG A 70 6.78 -17.51 0.80
CA ARG A 70 5.76 -17.90 -0.18
C ARG A 70 4.71 -18.86 0.39
N THR A 71 5.01 -19.56 1.50
CA THR A 71 4.08 -20.51 2.12
C THR A 71 2.87 -19.80 2.74
N LEU A 72 3.03 -18.54 3.13
CA LEU A 72 1.98 -17.70 3.69
C LEU A 72 0.96 -17.24 2.63
N GLY A 73 1.31 -17.24 1.34
CA GLY A 73 0.51 -16.61 0.29
C GLY A 73 0.63 -15.08 0.28
N LEU A 74 -0.22 -14.40 -0.50
CA LEU A 74 -0.15 -12.95 -0.73
C LEU A 74 -1.54 -12.31 -0.77
N ASP A 75 -1.71 -11.22 -0.04
CA ASP A 75 -2.76 -10.24 -0.25
C ASP A 75 -2.16 -9.02 -0.96
N LEU A 76 -2.64 -8.75 -2.18
CA LEU A 76 -2.16 -7.67 -3.02
C LEU A 76 -3.25 -6.59 -3.16
N LEU A 77 -2.96 -5.39 -2.66
CA LEU A 77 -3.82 -4.22 -2.78
C LEU A 77 -3.28 -3.32 -3.89
N LEU A 78 -4.07 -3.14 -4.94
CA LEU A 78 -3.69 -2.30 -6.08
C LEU A 78 -4.57 -1.04 -6.13
N HIS A 79 -3.93 0.12 -6.03
CA HIS A 79 -4.57 1.40 -6.27
C HIS A 79 -3.96 2.06 -7.52
N THR A 80 -4.55 1.72 -8.66
CA THR A 80 -4.06 2.07 -9.99
C THR A 80 -5.22 2.05 -10.99
N PRO A 81 -5.20 2.86 -12.08
CA PRO A 81 -6.11 2.73 -13.20
C PRO A 81 -5.79 1.49 -14.07
N GLY A 82 -4.74 0.74 -13.73
CA GLY A 82 -4.16 -0.29 -14.58
C GLY A 82 -2.92 0.25 -15.31
N GLY A 83 -2.48 -0.48 -16.32
CA GLY A 83 -1.30 -0.16 -17.12
C GLY A 83 -1.14 -1.22 -18.20
N ASP A 84 -0.16 -1.02 -19.07
CA ASP A 84 0.19 -1.97 -20.15
C ASP A 84 0.97 -3.21 -19.66
#